data_AF-A0AAJ6V7D2-F1
#
_entry.id   AF-A0AAJ6V7D2-F1
#
_cell.length_a   1.000
_cell.length_b   1.000
_cell.length_c   1.000
_cell.angle_alpha   90.00
_cell.angle_beta   90.00
_cell.angle_gamma   90.00
#
_symmetry.space_group_name_H-M   'P 1'
#
loop_
_entity.id
_entity.type
_entity.pdbx_description
1 polymer ?
#
loop_
_entity_poly.entity_id
_entity_poly.type
_entity_poly.pdbx_seq_one_letter_code
_entity_poly.pdbx_strand_id
1 'polypeptide(L)' 'SQQPPRNLCLCLQFLADPTAKSKNHTAHNQSYKAHKNGIKKPKKQRHTSTKGMDPNFLRNQRYARKHNKKMVNLQPKSRY' A
#
# COMPACT_ATOMS: atom_id res chain seq x y z
N SER A 1 48.52 41.37 7.98
CA SER A 1 49.33 40.16 7.77
C SER A 1 48.73 39.05 8.61
N GLN A 2 48.33 37.93 7.97
CA GLN A 2 48.00 36.61 8.56
C GLN A 2 46.59 36.45 9.18
N GLN A 3 45.54 36.00 8.46
CA GLN A 3 45.18 34.68 7.87
C GLN A 3 44.11 33.95 8.75
N PRO A 4 42.99 33.47 8.18
CA PRO A 4 41.86 32.86 8.94
C PRO A 4 42.14 31.41 9.39
N PRO A 5 41.44 30.87 10.41
CA PRO A 5 41.53 29.46 10.76
C PRO A 5 40.89 28.60 9.66
N ARG A 6 41.75 28.13 8.78
CA ARG A 6 41.58 26.94 7.94
C ARG A 6 41.60 25.73 8.87
N ASN A 7 40.45 25.07 9.01
CA ASN A 7 40.33 23.63 9.24
C ASN A 7 38.97 23.24 8.66
N LEU A 8 38.88 23.16 7.33
CA LEU A 8 38.92 21.87 6.64
C LEU A 8 37.91 20.91 7.25
N CYS A 9 36.76 20.85 6.58
CA CYS A 9 35.95 19.66 6.42
C CYS A 9 36.79 18.40 6.71
N LEU A 10 36.54 17.72 7.83
CA LEU A 10 37.01 16.37 8.11
C LEU A 10 36.27 15.39 7.19
N CYS A 11 36.33 15.65 5.88
CA CYS A 11 36.02 14.67 4.87
C CYS A 11 37.25 13.78 4.69
N LEU A 12 37.05 12.49 4.98
CA LEU A 12 37.79 11.37 4.38
C LEU A 12 39.22 11.14 4.86
N GLN A 13 39.38 10.73 6.12
CA GLN A 13 40.43 9.76 6.49
C GLN A 13 39.88 8.73 7.48
N PHE A 14 38.83 7.99 7.08
CA PHE A 14 38.54 6.70 7.69
C PHE A 14 39.27 5.64 6.87
N LEU A 15 40.42 5.20 7.38
CA LEU A 15 41.10 4.01 6.90
C LEU A 15 40.13 2.84 7.09
N ALA A 16 39.59 2.33 5.99
CA ALA A 16 38.72 1.17 6.00
C ALA A 16 39.56 -0.07 6.26
N ASP A 17 39.57 -0.56 7.50
CA ASP A 17 40.12 -1.87 7.82
C ASP A 17 39.36 -2.94 7.01
N PRO A 18 40.03 -3.76 6.18
CA PRO A 18 39.38 -4.75 5.29
C PRO A 18 38.70 -5.92 6.04
N THR A 19 38.56 -5.84 7.36
CA THR A 19 37.95 -6.86 8.21
C THR A 19 36.95 -6.31 9.24
N ALA A 20 36.62 -5.01 9.19
CA ALA A 20 35.58 -4.43 10.04
C ALA A 20 34.18 -4.89 9.58
N LYS A 21 33.73 -6.05 10.07
CA LYS A 21 32.41 -6.61 9.76
C LYS A 21 31.31 -5.74 10.37
N SER A 22 30.53 -5.05 9.53
CA SER A 22 29.31 -4.37 9.96
C SER A 22 28.17 -5.35 10.24
N LYS A 23 27.16 -4.91 11.01
CA LYS A 23 25.93 -5.68 11.24
C LYS A 23 25.20 -5.92 9.91
N ASN A 24 24.98 -7.18 9.54
CA ASN A 24 24.35 -7.55 8.25
C ASN A 24 22.81 -7.38 8.22
N HIS A 25 22.13 -7.35 9.38
CA HIS A 25 20.68 -7.21 9.44
C HIS A 25 20.20 -6.60 10.76
N THR A 26 19.17 -5.74 10.71
CA THR A 26 18.48 -5.20 11.89
C THR A 26 17.01 -4.86 11.60
N ALA A 27 16.12 -5.25 12.51
CA ALA A 27 14.70 -4.88 12.49
C ALA A 27 14.34 -3.80 13.54
N HIS A 28 15.34 -3.26 14.25
CA HIS A 28 15.14 -2.42 15.46
C HIS A 28 14.21 -1.22 15.25
N ASN A 29 14.34 -0.52 14.13
CA ASN A 29 13.57 0.70 13.87
C ASN A 29 12.36 0.49 12.94
N GLN A 30 12.04 -0.76 12.60
CA GLN A 30 10.96 -1.04 11.65
C GLN A 30 9.60 -0.76 12.27
N SER A 31 9.37 -1.25 13.48
CA SER A 31 8.12 -1.02 14.22
C SER A 31 7.88 0.47 14.48
N TYR A 32 8.90 1.19 14.96
CA TYR A 32 8.79 2.63 15.23
C TYR A 32 8.38 3.43 13.97
N LYS A 33 9.01 3.14 12.82
CA LYS A 33 8.64 3.77 11.54
C LYS A 33 7.23 3.39 11.07
N ALA A 34 6.85 2.12 11.20
CA ALA A 34 5.51 1.65 10.81
C ALA A 34 4.41 2.31 11.64
N HIS A 35 4.66 2.53 12.93
CA HIS A 35 3.70 3.17 13.83
C HIS A 35 3.67 4.71 13.73
N LYS A 36 4.72 5.37 13.22
CA LYS A 36 4.75 6.84 13.00
C LYS A 36 3.55 7.33 12.17
N ASN A 37 3.20 6.61 11.09
CA ASN A 37 2.04 6.92 10.25
C ASN A 37 0.81 6.05 10.59
N GLY A 38 0.99 5.07 11.48
CA GLY A 38 0.02 4.08 11.87
C GLY A 38 -0.20 2.99 10.81
N ILE A 39 -0.32 1.73 11.26
CA ILE A 39 -0.67 0.60 10.40
C ILE A 39 -2.18 0.68 10.09
N LYS A 40 -2.53 1.08 8.86
CA LYS A 40 -3.93 1.23 8.44
C LYS A 40 -4.49 -0.11 7.96
N LYS A 41 -5.69 -0.44 8.42
CA LYS A 41 -6.47 -1.59 7.91
C LYS A 41 -6.99 -1.27 6.49
N PRO A 42 -7.18 -2.29 5.63
CA PRO A 42 -7.83 -2.06 4.33
C PRO A 42 -9.24 -1.49 4.52
N LYS A 43 -9.61 -0.54 3.67
CA LYS A 43 -10.93 0.11 3.74
C LYS A 43 -12.01 -0.91 3.39
N LYS A 44 -13.01 -1.05 4.26
CA LYS A 44 -14.20 -1.86 3.97
C LYS A 44 -15.18 -1.04 3.13
N GLN A 45 -15.42 -1.48 1.89
CA GLN A 45 -16.45 -0.91 1.01
C GLN A 45 -17.68 -1.83 0.97
N ARG A 46 -18.87 -1.27 0.74
CA ARG A 46 -20.11 -2.06 0.59
C ARG A 46 -20.01 -3.10 -0.53
N HIS A 47 -19.28 -2.78 -1.58
CA HIS A 47 -19.02 -3.66 -2.71
C HIS A 47 -17.51 -3.73 -2.95
N THR A 48 -16.95 -4.94 -2.82
CA THR A 48 -15.54 -5.21 -3.13
C THR A 48 -15.36 -5.53 -4.61
N SER A 49 -14.12 -5.48 -5.09
CA SER A 49 -13.81 -5.86 -6.47
C SER A 49 -14.02 -7.36 -6.69
N THR A 50 -14.74 -7.74 -7.74
CA THR A 50 -14.93 -9.14 -8.16
C THR A 50 -13.84 -9.65 -9.11
N LYS A 51 -12.70 -8.95 -9.18
CA LYS A 51 -11.54 -9.37 -9.99
C LYS A 51 -10.96 -10.67 -9.42
N GLY A 52 -10.70 -11.65 -10.28
CA GLY A 52 -10.19 -12.97 -9.88
C GLY A 52 -11.26 -13.97 -9.43
N MET A 53 -12.56 -13.62 -9.46
CA MET A 53 -13.64 -14.58 -9.24
C MET A 53 -13.88 -15.46 -10.48
N ASP A 54 -14.49 -16.62 -10.26
CA ASP A 54 -14.79 -17.59 -11.32
C ASP A 54 -15.53 -16.94 -12.52
N PRO A 55 -14.99 -17.06 -13.74
CA PRO A 55 -15.60 -16.46 -14.91
C PRO A 55 -17.00 -17.00 -15.22
N ASN A 56 -17.31 -18.27 -14.90
CA ASN A 56 -18.65 -18.84 -15.15
C ASN A 56 -19.70 -18.19 -14.24
N PHE A 57 -19.40 -18.06 -12.95
CA PHE A 57 -20.21 -17.33 -12.00
C PHE A 57 -20.43 -15.87 -12.44
N LEU A 58 -19.38 -15.18 -12.89
CA LEU A 58 -19.49 -13.80 -13.36
C LEU A 58 -20.34 -13.66 -14.64
N ARG A 59 -20.31 -14.65 -15.54
CA ARG A 59 -21.19 -14.69 -16.72
C ARG A 59 -22.65 -14.85 -16.30
N ASN A 60 -22.94 -15.82 -15.44
CA ASN A 60 -24.29 -16.03 -14.92
C ASN A 60 -24.83 -14.79 -14.20
N GLN A 61 -24.04 -14.19 -13.30
CA GLN A 61 -24.43 -13.00 -12.55
C GLN A 61 -24.74 -11.81 -13.49
N ARG A 62 -24.03 -11.68 -14.61
CA ARG A 62 -24.31 -10.66 -15.64
C ARG A 62 -25.66 -10.90 -16.33
N TYR A 63 -25.94 -12.14 -16.72
CA TYR A 63 -27.23 -12.48 -17.33
C TYR A 63 -28.40 -12.31 -16.36
N ALA A 64 -28.28 -12.76 -15.12
CA ALA A 64 -29.31 -12.58 -14.09
C ALA A 64 -29.63 -11.10 -13.87
N ARG A 65 -28.61 -10.25 -13.68
CA ARG A 65 -28.79 -8.79 -13.52
C ARG A 65 -29.44 -8.13 -14.74
N LYS A 66 -29.18 -8.62 -15.96
CA LYS A 66 -29.79 -8.09 -17.19
C LYS A 66 -31.31 -8.30 -17.20
N HIS A 67 -31.78 -9.48 -16.80
CA HIS A 67 -33.21 -9.82 -16.82
C HIS A 67 -33.96 -9.25 -15.61
N ASN A 68 -33.33 -9.19 -14.43
CA ASN A 68 -33.92 -8.57 -13.24
C ASN A 68 -34.26 -7.08 -13.47
N LYS A 69 -33.39 -6.33 -14.15
CA LYS A 69 -33.65 -4.92 -14.49
C LYS A 69 -34.87 -4.76 -15.40
N LYS A 70 -35.05 -5.66 -16.36
CA LYS A 70 -36.23 -5.64 -17.24
C LYS A 70 -37.50 -5.92 -16.43
N MET A 71 -37.48 -6.96 -15.60
CA MET A 71 -38.63 -7.31 -14.75
C MET A 71 -39.03 -6.18 -13.80
N VAL A 72 -38.06 -5.50 -13.15
CA VAL A 72 -38.36 -4.35 -12.28
C VAL A 72 -39.03 -3.20 -13.04
N ASN A 73 -38.69 -2.97 -14.30
CA ASN A 73 -39.31 -1.93 -15.12
C ASN A 73 -40.69 -2.33 -15.66
N LEU A 74 -40.98 -3.63 -15.72
CA LEU A 74 -42.26 -4.21 -16.14
C LEU A 74 -43.24 -4.39 -14.96
N GLN A 75 -42.72 -4.46 -13.74
CA GLN A 75 -43.54 -4.50 -12.53
C GLN A 75 -44.26 -3.15 -12.36
N PRO A 76 -45.60 -3.11 -12.23
CA PRO A 76 -46.28 -1.89 -11.84
C PRO A 76 -45.74 -1.50 -10.46
N LYS A 77 -45.22 -0.27 -10.33
CA LYS A 77 -44.88 0.28 -9.01
C LYS A 77 -46.16 0.19 -8.17
N SER A 78 -46.16 -0.67 -7.15
CA SER A 78 -47.26 -0.75 -6.20
C SER A 78 -47.46 0.67 -5.66
N ARG A 79 -48.63 1.25 -5.94
CA ARG A 79 -49.04 2.55 -5.43
C ARG A 79 -49.41 2.40 -3.97
N TYR A 80 -48.40 2.46 -3.11
CA TYR A 80 -48.49 2.93 -1.74
C TYR A 80 -47.22 3.73 -1.45
#